data_AF-A0A935J944-F1
#
_entry.id   AF-A0A935J944-F1
#
_cell.length_a   1.000
_cell.length_b   1.000
_cell.length_c   1.000
_cell.angle_alpha   90.00
_cell.angle_beta   90.00
_cell.angle_gamma   90.00
#
_symmetry.space_group_name_H-M   'P 1'
#
loop_
_entity.id
_entity.type
_entity.pdbx_description
1 polymer ?
#
loop_
_entity_poly.entity_id
_entity_poly.type
_entity_poly.pdbx_seq_one_letter_code
_entity_poly.pdbx_strand_id
1 'polypeptide(L)'
;MALGIENLKQVVKFGVTLGEDVATVLADGKISIVEALSLLPDLIGISGILENKDEIKAEFADLTPEEMQELNDYIAVEFDITDDSLEAKIEKAIAAALAVLDLVNAFKKQA
;
A
#
# COMPACT_ATOMS: atom_id res chain seq x y z
N MET A 1 -23.67 1.74 8.48
CA MET A 1 -23.15 2.57 7.37
C MET A 1 -21.65 2.39 7.45
N ALA A 2 -21.04 1.83 6.41
CA ALA A 2 -19.60 1.58 6.39
C ALA A 2 -18.84 2.91 6.31
N LEU A 3 -17.61 2.95 6.82
CA LEU A 3 -16.76 4.14 6.83
C LEU A 3 -16.27 4.56 5.43
N GLY A 4 -16.41 3.71 4.41
CA GLY A 4 -15.87 3.89 3.07
C GLY A 4 -14.45 3.32 2.95
N ILE A 5 -13.88 3.28 1.73
CA ILE A 5 -12.58 2.65 1.46
C ILE A 5 -11.56 3.55 0.75
N GLU A 6 -11.77 4.86 0.74
CA GLU A 6 -10.94 5.78 -0.04
C GLU A 6 -9.51 5.86 0.52
N ASN A 7 -9.34 5.83 1.86
CA ASN A 7 -8.00 5.78 2.42
C ASN A 7 -7.37 4.40 2.20
N LEU A 8 -8.15 3.32 2.31
CA LEU A 8 -7.68 1.98 1.97
C LEU A 8 -7.21 1.85 0.52
N LYS A 9 -7.90 2.45 -0.46
CA LYS A 9 -7.44 2.46 -1.86
C LYS A 9 -6.06 3.09 -2.00
N GLN A 10 -5.79 4.19 -1.28
CA GLN A 10 -4.47 4.82 -1.28
C GLN A 10 -3.39 3.93 -0.65
N VAL A 11 -3.73 3.25 0.45
CA VAL A 11 -2.83 2.31 1.15
C VAL A 11 -2.50 1.10 0.28
N VAL A 12 -3.51 0.51 -0.36
CA VAL A 12 -3.33 -0.63 -1.26
C VAL A 12 -2.50 -0.21 -2.45
N LYS A 13 -2.82 0.92 -3.09
CA LYS A 13 -2.03 1.47 -4.21
C LYS A 13 -0.56 1.63 -3.82
N PHE A 14 -0.29 2.29 -2.68
CA PHE A 14 1.07 2.43 -2.17
C PHE A 14 1.76 1.08 -1.95
N GLY A 15 1.08 0.12 -1.31
CA GLY A 15 1.63 -1.20 -1.03
C GLY A 15 1.92 -2.02 -2.28
N VAL A 16 1.05 -1.94 -3.30
CA VAL A 16 1.24 -2.65 -4.58
C VAL A 16 2.37 -2.00 -5.37
N THR A 17 2.38 -0.67 -5.54
CA THR A 17 3.45 0.05 -6.24
C THR A 17 4.81 -0.22 -5.58
N LEU A 18 4.89 -0.10 -4.26
CA LEU A 18 6.12 -0.42 -3.52
C LEU A 18 6.56 -1.87 -3.74
N GLY A 19 5.61 -2.80 -3.78
CA GLY A 19 5.89 -4.22 -4.05
C GLY A 19 6.45 -4.47 -5.44
N GLU A 20 5.88 -3.85 -6.47
CA GLU A 20 6.34 -3.93 -7.86
C GLU A 20 7.71 -3.29 -8.05
N ASP A 21 7.92 -2.12 -7.47
CA ASP A 21 9.18 -1.40 -7.54
C ASP A 21 10.29 -2.16 -6.82
N VAL A 22 10.03 -2.69 -5.63
CA VAL A 22 10.98 -3.56 -4.91
C VAL A 22 11.26 -4.83 -5.70
N ALA A 23 10.25 -5.47 -6.28
CA ALA A 23 10.45 -6.67 -7.11
C ALA A 23 11.31 -6.36 -8.35
N THR A 24 11.10 -5.20 -8.96
CA THR A 24 11.87 -4.72 -10.12
C THR A 24 13.33 -4.46 -9.75
N VAL A 25 13.57 -3.74 -8.66
CA VAL A 25 14.93 -3.47 -8.15
C VAL A 25 15.66 -4.75 -7.78
N LEU A 26 14.97 -5.73 -7.21
CA LEU A 26 15.57 -7.00 -6.79
C LEU A 26 15.70 -8.04 -7.91
N ALA A 27 15.19 -7.78 -9.11
CA ALA A 27 15.12 -8.77 -10.19
C ALA A 27 16.50 -9.30 -10.63
N ASP A 28 17.55 -8.48 -10.52
CA ASP A 28 18.92 -8.84 -10.86
C ASP A 28 19.76 -9.30 -9.65
N GLY A 29 19.14 -9.36 -8.46
CA GLY A 29 19.76 -9.75 -7.19
C GLY A 29 20.74 -8.71 -6.62
N LYS A 30 20.76 -7.49 -7.15
CA LYS A 30 21.60 -6.39 -6.69
C LYS A 30 20.73 -5.18 -6.36
N ILE A 31 21.25 -4.29 -5.53
CA ILE A 31 20.63 -2.99 -5.28
C ILE A 31 21.71 -1.96 -5.54
N SER A 32 21.63 -1.26 -6.66
CA SER A 32 22.42 -0.05 -6.87
C SER A 32 21.80 1.13 -6.13
N ILE A 33 22.62 2.13 -5.81
CA ILE A 33 22.13 3.38 -5.20
C ILE A 33 21.12 4.07 -6.12
N VAL A 34 21.30 3.98 -7.44
CA VAL A 34 20.39 4.59 -8.43
C VAL A 34 19.02 3.93 -8.38
N GLU A 35 18.96 2.60 -8.27
CA GLU A 35 17.71 1.83 -8.10
C GLU A 35 17.06 2.07 -6.74
N ALA A 36 17.84 2.20 -5.66
CA ALA A 36 17.29 2.57 -4.36
C ALA A 36 16.66 3.99 -4.38
N LEU A 37 17.19 4.91 -5.19
CA LEU A 37 16.64 6.25 -5.35
C LEU A 37 15.34 6.28 -6.17
N SER A 38 15.09 5.29 -7.03
CA SER A 38 13.82 5.22 -7.76
C SER A 38 12.63 4.90 -6.87
N LEU A 39 12.86 4.39 -5.66
CA LEU A 39 11.82 4.14 -4.65
C LEU A 39 11.37 5.41 -3.90
N LEU A 40 12.12 6.52 -4.02
CA LEU A 40 11.83 7.76 -3.29
C LEU A 40 10.46 8.40 -3.62
N PRO A 41 9.99 8.43 -4.89
CA PRO A 41 8.69 8.99 -5.23
C PRO A 41 7.53 8.32 -4.47
N ASP A 42 7.55 6.99 -4.33
CA ASP A 42 6.54 6.24 -3.58
C ASP A 42 6.51 6.65 -2.12
N LEU A 43 7.69 6.89 -1.55
CA LEU A 43 7.85 7.33 -0.17
C LEU A 43 7.46 8.80 0.06
N ILE A 44 7.37 9.63 -0.97
CA ILE A 44 6.89 11.01 -0.85
C ILE A 44 5.36 11.03 -0.61
N GLY A 45 4.62 10.09 -1.20
CA GLY A 45 3.17 9.96 -1.01
C GLY A 45 2.76 9.51 0.40
N ILE A 46 3.69 8.99 1.19
CA ILE A 46 3.44 8.45 2.53
C ILE A 46 2.92 9.49 3.52
N SER A 47 3.21 10.80 3.34
CA SER A 47 2.83 11.81 4.32
C SER A 47 1.32 11.93 4.47
N GLY A 48 0.56 11.94 3.37
CA GLY A 48 -0.90 12.01 3.42
C GLY A 48 -1.52 10.73 4.00
N ILE A 49 -0.95 9.58 3.69
CA ILE A 49 -1.37 8.28 4.24
C ILE A 49 -1.11 8.23 5.76
N LEU A 50 0.00 8.81 6.23
CA LEU A 50 0.31 8.90 7.66
C LEU A 50 -0.65 9.81 8.42
N GLU A 51 -1.12 10.89 7.79
CA GLU A 51 -2.09 11.82 8.39
C GLU A 51 -3.45 11.13 8.64
N ASN A 52 -3.83 10.19 7.76
CA ASN A 52 -5.10 9.46 7.85
C ASN A 52 -4.96 8.05 8.47
N LYS A 53 -3.86 7.76 9.16
CA LYS A 53 -3.55 6.40 9.66
C LYS A 53 -4.65 5.81 10.55
N ASP A 54 -5.25 6.61 11.42
CA ASP A 54 -6.30 6.12 12.32
C ASP A 54 -7.60 5.82 11.56
N GLU A 55 -7.90 6.60 10.51
CA GLU A 55 -9.03 6.38 9.60
C GLU A 55 -8.80 5.10 8.80
N ILE A 56 -7.60 4.89 8.26
CA ILE A 56 -7.21 3.65 7.57
C ILE A 56 -7.42 2.42 8.44
N LYS A 57 -7.02 2.49 9.72
CA LYS A 57 -7.22 1.37 10.65
C LYS A 57 -8.70 1.12 10.92
N ALA A 58 -9.50 2.18 10.98
CA ALA A 58 -10.94 2.07 11.16
C ALA A 58 -11.63 1.49 9.91
N GLU A 59 -11.30 1.97 8.71
CA GLU A 59 -11.77 1.43 7.43
C GLU A 59 -11.39 -0.05 7.28
N PHE A 60 -10.15 -0.43 7.62
CA PHE A 60 -9.71 -1.82 7.55
C PHE A 60 -10.48 -2.73 8.51
N ALA A 61 -10.79 -2.24 9.71
CA ALA A 61 -11.54 -3.01 10.70
C ALA A 61 -13.03 -3.14 10.38
N ASP A 62 -13.58 -2.19 9.61
CA ASP A 62 -14.98 -2.15 9.16
C ASP A 62 -15.19 -2.75 7.76
N LEU A 63 -14.11 -3.22 7.13
CA LEU A 63 -14.11 -3.66 5.72
C LEU A 63 -15.10 -4.81 5.49
N THR A 64 -16.10 -4.54 4.64
CA THR A 64 -17.12 -5.51 4.25
C THR A 64 -16.69 -6.35 3.04
N PRO A 65 -17.32 -7.52 2.79
CA PRO A 65 -17.06 -8.31 1.59
C PRO A 65 -17.29 -7.53 0.29
N GLU A 66 -18.30 -6.67 0.25
CA GLU A 66 -18.60 -5.81 -0.90
C GLU A 66 -17.48 -4.79 -1.14
N GLU A 67 -16.96 -4.18 -0.09
CA GLU A 67 -15.84 -3.24 -0.17
C GLU A 67 -14.52 -3.94 -0.52
N MET A 68 -14.31 -5.16 -0.05
CA MET A 68 -13.17 -5.98 -0.49
C MET A 68 -13.25 -6.26 -2.00
N GLN A 69 -14.44 -6.56 -2.52
CA GLN A 69 -14.63 -6.73 -3.97
C GLN A 69 -14.35 -5.42 -4.72
N GLU A 70 -14.77 -4.27 -4.19
CA GLU A 70 -14.45 -2.97 -4.80
C GLU A 70 -12.94 -2.68 -4.80
N LEU A 71 -12.22 -3.04 -3.73
CA LEU A 71 -10.75 -2.96 -3.70
C LEU A 71 -10.10 -3.89 -4.73
N ASN A 72 -10.60 -5.12 -4.86
CA ASN A 72 -10.14 -6.07 -5.87
C ASN A 72 -10.33 -5.50 -7.28
N ASP A 73 -11.52 -4.99 -7.59
CA ASP A 73 -11.84 -4.42 -8.90
C ASP A 73 -10.96 -3.19 -9.19
N TYR A 74 -10.76 -2.33 -8.20
CA TYR A 74 -9.90 -1.16 -8.31
C TYR A 74 -8.46 -1.54 -8.67
N ILE A 75 -7.87 -2.50 -7.96
CA ILE A 75 -6.49 -2.93 -8.19
C ILE A 75 -6.34 -3.74 -9.47
N ALA A 76 -7.32 -4.58 -9.80
CA ALA A 76 -7.33 -5.31 -11.07
C ALA A 76 -7.26 -4.35 -12.26
N VAL A 77 -8.01 -3.24 -12.21
CA VAL A 77 -8.00 -2.23 -13.26
C VAL A 77 -6.73 -1.38 -13.25
N GLU A 78 -6.31 -0.91 -12.07
CA GLU A 78 -5.18 0.01 -11.95
C GLU A 78 -3.84 -0.66 -12.29
N PHE A 79 -3.67 -1.94 -11.95
CA PHE A 79 -2.40 -2.68 -12.08
C PHE A 79 -2.44 -3.82 -13.11
N ASP A 80 -3.56 -4.01 -13.82
CA ASP A 80 -3.75 -5.08 -14.81
C ASP A 80 -3.48 -6.49 -14.23
N ILE A 81 -3.88 -6.71 -12.96
CA ILE A 81 -3.70 -7.99 -12.25
C ILE A 81 -5.02 -8.78 -12.34
N THR A 82 -5.01 -9.90 -13.05
CA THR A 82 -6.21 -10.71 -13.30
C THR A 82 -6.09 -12.17 -12.83
N ASP A 83 -5.09 -12.48 -12.00
CA ASP A 83 -4.85 -13.83 -11.49
C ASP A 83 -5.56 -14.10 -10.16
N ASP A 84 -5.77 -15.40 -9.85
CA ASP A 84 -6.43 -15.87 -8.62
C ASP A 84 -5.67 -15.48 -7.32
N SER A 85 -4.48 -14.86 -7.43
CA SER A 85 -3.70 -14.38 -6.29
C SER A 85 -3.89 -12.89 -6.00
N LEU A 86 -4.74 -12.19 -6.76
CA LEU A 86 -5.03 -10.76 -6.59
C LEU A 86 -5.41 -10.41 -5.14
N GLU A 87 -6.39 -11.09 -4.56
CA GLU A 87 -6.84 -10.86 -3.19
C GLU A 87 -5.67 -11.02 -2.20
N ALA A 88 -4.88 -12.08 -2.33
CA ALA A 88 -3.72 -12.33 -1.49
C ALA A 88 -2.61 -11.27 -1.68
N LYS A 89 -2.46 -10.70 -2.88
CA LYS A 89 -1.53 -9.60 -3.16
C LYS A 89 -2.02 -8.31 -2.49
N ILE A 90 -3.32 -8.03 -2.55
CA ILE A 90 -3.94 -6.87 -1.89
C ILE A 90 -3.78 -6.96 -0.38
N GLU A 91 -4.12 -8.09 0.23
CA GLU A 91 -3.96 -8.28 1.69
C GLU A 91 -2.51 -8.06 2.14
N LYS A 92 -1.54 -8.59 1.38
CA LYS A 92 -0.11 -8.38 1.65
C LYS A 92 0.29 -6.92 1.46
N ALA A 93 -0.22 -6.26 0.43
CA ALA A 93 0.02 -4.84 0.18
C ALA A 93 -0.50 -3.97 1.33
N ILE A 94 -1.72 -4.23 1.82
CA ILE A 94 -2.29 -3.53 2.99
C ILE A 94 -1.41 -3.75 4.21
N ALA A 95 -1.07 -5.00 4.52
CA ALA A 95 -0.25 -5.33 5.68
C ALA A 95 1.14 -4.67 5.63
N ALA A 96 1.79 -4.71 4.46
CA ALA A 96 3.09 -4.08 4.25
C ALA A 96 3.01 -2.55 4.37
N ALA A 97 2.02 -1.93 3.74
CA ALA A 97 1.80 -0.49 3.81
C ALA A 97 1.58 -0.04 5.27
N LEU A 98 0.71 -0.72 6.02
CA LEU A 98 0.50 -0.44 7.45
C LEU A 98 1.79 -0.58 8.27
N ALA A 99 2.59 -1.62 8.02
CA ALA A 99 3.86 -1.82 8.71
C ALA A 99 4.88 -0.71 8.38
N VAL A 100 4.94 -0.26 7.13
CA VAL A 100 5.79 0.87 6.72
C VAL A 100 5.33 2.16 7.39
N LEU A 101 4.02 2.41 7.46
CA LEU A 101 3.48 3.58 8.15
C LEU A 101 3.79 3.55 9.65
N ASP A 102 3.69 2.39 10.29
CA ASP A 102 4.09 2.19 11.69
C ASP A 102 5.59 2.46 11.88
N LEU A 103 6.44 1.94 10.98
CA LEU A 103 7.88 2.16 10.99
C LEU A 103 8.21 3.66 10.85
N VAL A 104 7.67 4.34 9.83
CA VAL A 104 7.93 5.77 9.62
C VAL A 104 7.48 6.60 10.83
N ASN A 105 6.33 6.26 11.43
CA ASN A 105 5.88 6.92 12.66
C ASN A 105 6.84 6.70 13.84
N ALA A 106 7.41 5.51 13.99
CA ALA A 106 8.38 5.22 15.05
C ALA A 106 9.68 6.04 14.91
N PHE A 107 10.04 6.45 13.69
CA PHE A 107 11.22 7.25 13.38
C PHE A 107 10.94 8.74 13.15
N LYS A 108 9.66 9.16 13.05
CA LYS A 108 9.29 10.57 13.08
C LYS A 108 9.75 11.14 14.42
N LYS A 109 10.71 12.07 14.39
CA LYS A 109 11.05 12.86 15.59
C LYS A 109 9.78 13.57 16.05
N GLN A 110 9.41 13.42 17.31
CA GLN A 110 8.42 14.31 17.93
C GLN A 110 8.96 15.73 17.75
N ALA A 111 8.25 16.53 16.95
CA ALA A 111 8.54 17.95 16.80
C ALA A 111 8.08 18.71 18.05
#